data_AF-A0A1W9R5Y4-F1
#
_entry.id   AF-A0A1W9R5Y4-F1
#
_cell.length_a   1.000
_cell.length_b   1.000
_cell.length_c   1.000
_cell.angle_alpha   90.00
_cell.angle_beta   90.00
_cell.angle_gamma   90.00
#
_symmetry.space_group_name_H-M   'P 1'
#
loop_
_entity.id
_entity.type
_entity.pdbx_description
1 polymer ?
#
loop_
_entity_poly.entity_id
_entity_poly.type
_entity_poly.pdbx_seq_one_letter_code
_entity_poly.pdbx_strand_id
1 'polypeptide(L)' 'MKKLLLALFVLGFLITYAQDNTNERCMLDDSQSNVKDAKTLVGDFTITDSQGNTWNLYEQLNLGKTVIIDLFFTT' A
#
# COMPACT_ATOMS: atom_id res chain seq x y z
N MET A 1 12.27 43.76 12.49
CA MET A 1 12.25 43.10 11.16
C MET A 1 13.22 41.92 11.03
N LYS A 2 14.44 41.95 11.61
CA LYS A 2 15.41 40.84 11.51
C LYS A 2 14.92 39.50 12.12
N LYS A 3 14.13 39.54 13.19
CA LYS A 3 13.58 38.33 13.85
C LYS A 3 12.47 37.64 13.01
N LEU A 4 11.78 38.40 12.15
CA LEU A 4 10.74 37.87 11.26
C LEU A 4 11.35 37.10 10.08
N LEU A 5 12.47 37.60 9.54
CA LEU A 5 13.25 36.92 8.50
C LEU A 5 13.82 35.59 8.98
N LEU A 6 14.29 35.52 10.23
CA LEU A 6 14.80 34.28 10.82
C LEU A 6 13.68 33.22 10.99
N ALA A 7 12.48 33.64 11.40
CA ALA A 7 11.35 32.74 11.57
C ALA A 7 10.87 32.14 10.23
N LEU A 8 10.84 32.95 9.16
CA LEU A 8 10.49 32.48 7.81
C LEU A 8 11.54 31.52 7.25
N PHE A 9 12.82 31.74 7.55
CA PHE A 9 13.89 30.84 7.11
C PHE A 9 13.82 29.46 7.79
N VAL A 10 13.50 29.41 9.08
CA VAL A 10 13.34 28.15 9.83
C VAL A 10 12.09 27.39 9.38
N LEU A 11 10.98 28.09 9.07
CA LEU A 11 9.76 27.45 8.59
C LEU A 11 9.94 26.82 7.20
N GLY A 12 10.77 27.41 6.34
CA GLY A 12 11.10 26.86 5.01
C GLY A 12 11.90 25.56 5.06
N PHE A 13 12.75 25.37 6.07
CA PHE A 13 13.54 24.14 6.24
C PHE A 13 12.68 22.94 6.68
N LEU A 14 11.56 23.15 7.38
CA LEU A 14 10.72 22.05 7.87
C LEU A 14 9.84 21.41 6.78
N ILE A 15 9.66 22.07 5.64
CA ILE A 15 8.79 21.59 4.55
C ILE A 15 9.51 20.59 3.63
N THR A 16 10.85 20.50 3.67
CA THR A 16 11.62 19.60 2.81
C THR A 16 11.91 18.22 3.40
N TYR A 17 11.47 17.93 4.64
CA TYR A 17 11.69 16.63 5.29
C TYR A 17 10.48 15.68 5.23
N ALA A 18 9.38 16.09 4.60
CA ALA A 18 8.23 15.23 4.40
C ALA A 18 8.29 14.60 3.01
N GLN A 19 9.00 13.47 2.90
CA GLN A 19 8.80 12.35 1.96
C GLN A 19 10.15 11.73 1.54
N ASP A 20 10.69 10.87 2.40
CA ASP A 20 11.39 9.68 1.91
C ASP A 20 10.58 8.47 2.36
N ASN A 21 9.68 8.06 1.47
CA ASN A 21 8.97 6.79 1.58
C ASN A 21 9.42 5.97 0.37
N THR A 22 10.72 5.69 0.30
CA THR A 22 11.23 4.59 -0.49
C THR A 22 10.57 3.32 0.05
N ASN A 23 9.44 2.96 -0.58
CA ASN A 23 8.80 1.67 -0.43
C ASN A 23 9.80 0.60 -0.88
N GLU A 24 10.66 0.15 0.02
CA GLU A 24 11.41 -1.11 -0.11
C GLU A 24 10.45 -2.30 0.09
N ARG A 25 9.33 -2.30 -0.64
CA ARG A 25 8.43 -3.45 -0.70
C ARG A 25 8.90 -4.38 -1.80
N CYS A 26 9.58 -5.44 -1.35
CA CYS A 26 9.87 -6.70 -2.03
C CYS A 26 10.46 -6.57 -3.45
N MET A 27 11.79 -6.52 -3.54
CA MET A 27 12.48 -7.05 -4.72
C MET A 27 12.33 -8.57 -4.72
N LEU A 28 11.42 -9.08 -5.53
CA LEU A 28 11.40 -10.50 -5.88
C LEU A 28 12.51 -10.72 -6.90
N ASP A 29 13.55 -11.44 -6.47
CA ASP A 29 14.67 -11.85 -7.30
C ASP A 29 14.17 -12.76 -8.42
N ASP A 30 14.67 -12.48 -9.61
CA ASP A 30 14.08 -12.77 -10.91
C ASP A 30 14.44 -14.20 -11.34
N SER A 31 13.73 -15.20 -10.81
CA SER A 31 13.84 -16.58 -11.27
C SER A 31 12.63 -16.95 -12.14
N GLN A 32 12.58 -16.32 -13.32
CA GLN A 32 12.08 -16.87 -14.60
C GLN A 32 10.91 -17.87 -14.51
N SER A 33 9.68 -17.34 -14.37
CA SER A 33 8.46 -18.06 -14.78
C SER A 33 7.39 -17.07 -15.23
N ASN A 34 7.37 -16.75 -16.53
CA ASN A 34 6.27 -16.07 -17.22
C ASN A 34 5.61 -14.86 -16.50
N VAL A 35 6.37 -14.07 -15.74
CA VAL A 35 5.89 -12.81 -15.16
C VAL A 35 6.08 -11.67 -16.17
N LYS A 36 5.51 -11.81 -17.36
CA LYS A 36 5.25 -10.66 -18.23
C LYS A 36 3.87 -10.17 -17.83
N ASP A 37 3.80 -8.96 -17.27
CA ASP A 37 2.59 -8.29 -16.75
C ASP A 37 2.29 -8.44 -15.24
N ALA A 38 3.31 -8.38 -14.37
CA ALA A 38 3.15 -8.14 -12.93
C ALA A 38 2.59 -6.75 -12.55
N LYS A 39 1.94 -6.05 -13.48
CA LYS A 39 0.79 -5.21 -13.13
C LYS A 39 -0.44 -6.12 -13.03
N THR A 40 -0.32 -7.18 -12.23
CA THR A 40 -1.34 -8.19 -12.05
C THR A 40 -2.53 -7.51 -11.39
N LEU A 41 -3.53 -7.18 -12.19
CA LEU A 41 -4.89 -6.98 -11.69
C LEU A 41 -5.18 -8.21 -10.84
N VAL A 42 -5.34 -8.02 -9.53
CA VAL A 42 -5.82 -9.09 -8.67
C VAL A 42 -7.14 -9.55 -9.28
N GLY A 43 -7.19 -10.81 -9.71
CA GLY A 43 -8.40 -11.39 -10.28
C GLY A 43 -9.55 -11.24 -9.29
N ASP A 44 -10.77 -11.03 -9.80
CA ASP A 44 -11.91 -10.98 -8.91
C ASP A 44 -12.07 -12.33 -8.20
N PHE A 45 -12.36 -12.29 -6.91
CA PHE A 45 -12.55 -13.47 -6.10
C PHE A 45 -13.58 -13.24 -5.00
N THR A 46 -14.10 -14.35 -4.50
CA THR A 46 -15.06 -14.39 -3.41
C THR A 46 -14.51 -15.30 -2.31
N ILE A 47 -14.55 -14.82 -1.06
CA ILE A 47 -14.14 -15.57 0.13
C ILE A 47 -15.35 -15.76 1.05
N THR A 48 -15.50 -16.96 1.60
CA THR A 48 -16.42 -17.22 2.71
C THR A 48 -15.64 -17.22 4.02
N ASP A 49 -16.07 -16.42 4.99
CA ASP A 49 -15.44 -16.35 6.30
C ASP A 49 -15.89 -17.48 7.24
N SER A 50 -15.31 -17.52 8.44
CA SER A 50 -15.62 -18.52 9.47
C SER A 50 -17.03 -18.41 10.06
N GLN A 51 -17.73 -17.30 9.81
CA GLN A 51 -19.13 -17.09 10.19
C GLN A 51 -20.09 -17.47 9.05
N GLY A 52 -19.57 -17.89 7.89
CA GLY A 52 -20.35 -18.24 6.71
C GLY A 52 -20.77 -17.03 5.86
N ASN A 53 -20.26 -15.83 6.14
CA ASN A 53 -20.54 -14.68 5.28
C ASN A 53 -19.65 -14.72 4.04
N THR A 54 -20.19 -14.27 2.92
CA THR A 54 -19.52 -14.26 1.62
C THR A 54 -19.14 -12.84 1.22
N TRP A 55 -17.88 -12.65 0.81
CA TRP A 55 -17.30 -11.36 0.49
C TRP A 55 -16.65 -11.38 -0.89
N ASN A 56 -17.13 -10.54 -1.81
CA ASN A 56 -16.48 -10.30 -3.11
C ASN A 56 -15.45 -9.15 -2.99
N LEU A 57 -14.27 -9.32 -3.62
CA LEU A 57 -13.18 -8.34 -3.57
C LEU A 57 -13.63 -6.96 -4.04
N TYR A 58 -14.13 -6.87 -5.27
CA TYR A 58 -14.44 -5.57 -5.87
C TYR A 58 -15.66 -4.90 -5.24
N GLU A 59 -16.61 -5.67 -4.72
CA GLU A 59 -17.68 -5.10 -3.87
C GLU A 59 -17.11 -4.39 -2.65
N GLN A 60 -16.16 -5.01 -1.93
CA GLN A 60 -15.56 -4.37 -0.74
C GLN A 60 -14.70 -3.15 -1.11
N LEU A 61 -13.94 -3.21 -2.20
CA LEU A 61 -13.15 -2.07 -2.67
C LEU A 61 -14.04 -0.91 -3.15
N ASN A 62 -15.17 -1.20 -3.79
CA ASN A 62 -16.15 -0.18 -4.23
C ASN A 62 -16.81 0.54 -3.05
N LEU A 63 -16.81 -0.06 -1.85
CA LEU A 63 -17.22 0.59 -0.60
C LEU A 63 -16.12 1.50 -0.02
N GLY A 64 -14.98 1.65 -0.70
CA GLY A 64 -13.84 2.45 -0.24
C GLY A 64 -12.98 1.75 0.83
N LYS A 65 -13.15 0.45 1.05
CA LYS A 65 -12.35 -0.31 2.01
C LYS A 65 -10.98 -0.65 1.43
N THR A 66 -10.00 -0.84 2.32
CA THR A 66 -8.73 -1.50 1.98
C THR A 66 -8.81 -2.97 2.35
N VAL A 67 -8.47 -3.85 1.41
CA VAL A 67 -8.44 -5.31 1.63
C VAL A 67 -6.99 -5.76 1.74
N ILE A 68 -6.68 -6.49 2.81
CA ILE A 68 -5.38 -7.12 3.05
C ILE A 68 -5.60 -8.63 3.08
N ILE A 69 -4.84 -9.36 2.29
CA ILE A 69 -4.87 -10.83 2.26
C ILE A 69 -3.58 -11.33 2.91
N ASP A 70 -3.73 -12.12 3.97
CA ASP A 70 -2.63 -12.81 4.63
C ASP A 70 -2.90 -14.32 4.59
N LEU A 71 -1.93 -15.08 4.08
CA LEU A 71 -2.03 -16.52 3.90
C LEU A 71 -1.06 -17.20 4.85
N PHE A 72 -1.60 -17.95 5.82
CA PHE A 72 -0.82 -18.71 6.77
C PHE A 72 -1.29 -20.16 6.80
N PHE A 73 -0.37 -21.04 7.17
CA PHE A 73 -0.63 -22.47 7.36
C PHE A 73 -0.73 -22.77 8.85
N THR A 74 -1.63 -23.67 9.22
CA THR A 74 -1.75 -24.18 10.59
C THR A 74 -1.48 -25.68 10.58
N THR A 75 -0.90 -26.19 11.67
CA THR A 75 -0.65 -27.62 11.92
C THR A 75 -1.53 -28.11 13.04
#